data_AF-A0A3D4WH71-F1
#
_entry.id   AF-A0A3D4WH71-F1
#
_cell.length_a   1.000
_cell.length_b   1.000
_cell.length_c   1.000
_cell.angle_alpha   90.00
_cell.angle_beta   90.00
_cell.angle_gamma   90.00
#
_symmetry.space_group_name_H-M   'P 1'
#
loop_
_entity.id
_entity.type
_entity.pdbx_description
1 polymer ?
#
loop_
_entity_poly.entity_id
_entity_poly.type
_entity_poly.pdbx_seq_one_letter_code
_entity_poly.pdbx_strand_id
1 'polypeptide(L)'
;MIITNIRLERIFMAFLTLEEVRNKARSNKAYGLESRDILEEQFDSFNINKTYDIFLSHAFLDAEVIYGLKITLEEAGFTVYVDWYEDSHLERGEVTKETAVVIRKRMQSCKTLIFAITQNSGDSKWMLWELGYFDGLKDKVAILGLIENSGDSFRGQEFLELYPYVQRYGSIFVLDDPFELLELWIKR
;
A
#
# COMPACT_ATOMS: atom_id res chain seq x y z
N MET A 1 18.13 -11.22 37.49
CA MET A 1 19.25 -11.95 36.85
C MET A 1 18.68 -13.26 36.32
N ILE A 2 18.45 -13.29 35.00
CA ILE A 2 18.32 -14.44 34.06
C ILE A 2 17.27 -15.51 34.48
N ILE A 3 16.29 -15.95 33.69
CA ILE A 3 16.18 -16.39 32.30
C ILE A 3 14.64 -16.44 32.07
N THR A 4 13.99 -15.82 31.09
CA THR A 4 13.87 -16.19 29.66
C THR A 4 13.17 -15.00 28.98
N ASN A 5 13.77 -14.27 28.05
CA ASN A 5 13.97 -14.65 26.66
C ASN A 5 12.76 -15.35 25.98
N ILE A 6 11.55 -15.08 26.44
CA ILE A 6 10.34 -15.26 25.63
C ILE A 6 10.17 -13.95 24.86
N ARG A 7 11.03 -13.79 23.85
CA ARG A 7 10.74 -13.01 22.65
C ARG A 7 9.34 -13.45 22.26
N LEU A 8 8.33 -12.63 22.53
CA LEU A 8 6.92 -12.88 22.26
C LEU A 8 6.85 -13.66 20.96
N GLU A 9 6.58 -14.96 21.12
CA GLU A 9 6.50 -15.87 20.02
C GLU A 9 5.52 -15.26 19.05
N ARG A 10 6.00 -15.02 17.81
CA ARG A 10 5.21 -14.87 16.59
C ARG A 10 3.71 -14.89 16.90
N ILE A 11 3.17 -13.76 17.35
CA ILE A 11 1.75 -13.51 17.18
C ILE A 11 1.59 -13.70 15.68
N PHE A 12 0.79 -14.69 15.26
CA PHE A 12 0.48 -14.92 13.86
C PHE A 12 0.13 -13.56 13.27
N MET A 13 1.07 -12.94 12.58
CA MET A 13 0.85 -11.65 11.95
C MET A 13 -0.24 -11.94 10.92
N ALA A 14 -1.40 -11.30 11.10
CA ALA A 14 -2.55 -11.54 10.27
C ALA A 14 -2.34 -10.78 8.95
N PHE A 15 -1.46 -11.32 8.12
CA PHE A 15 -1.14 -10.79 6.80
C PHE A 15 -2.24 -11.15 5.81
N LEU A 16 -2.40 -10.28 4.81
CA LEU A 16 -3.19 -10.58 3.62
C LEU A 16 -2.39 -11.52 2.73
N THR A 17 -3.05 -12.58 2.23
CA THR A 17 -2.41 -13.46 1.24
C THR A 17 -2.58 -12.91 -0.17
N LEU A 18 -1.62 -13.21 -1.05
CA LEU A 18 -1.70 -12.86 -2.47
C LEU A 18 -2.93 -13.50 -3.12
N GLU A 19 -3.30 -14.72 -2.73
CA GLU A 19 -4.48 -15.40 -3.25
C GLU A 19 -5.77 -14.68 -2.86
N GLU A 20 -5.90 -14.24 -1.62
CA GLU A 20 -7.07 -13.52 -1.13
C GLU A 20 -7.31 -12.23 -1.94
N VAL A 21 -6.26 -11.41 -2.09
CA VAL A 21 -6.39 -10.15 -2.85
C VAL A 21 -6.58 -10.39 -4.35
N ARG A 22 -5.98 -11.42 -4.95
CA ARG A 22 -6.26 -11.79 -6.35
C ARG A 22 -7.71 -12.22 -6.56
N ASN A 23 -8.26 -13.02 -5.64
CA ASN A 23 -9.67 -13.42 -5.71
C ASN A 23 -10.61 -12.21 -5.56
N LYS A 24 -10.25 -11.25 -4.70
CA LYS A 24 -10.95 -9.96 -4.60
C LYS A 24 -10.89 -9.17 -5.90
N ALA A 25 -9.72 -9.06 -6.53
CA ALA A 25 -9.55 -8.40 -7.83
C ALA A 25 -10.42 -9.05 -8.92
N ARG A 26 -10.41 -10.39 -9.02
CA ARG A 26 -11.14 -11.15 -10.05
C ARG A 26 -12.66 -11.06 -9.89
N SER A 27 -13.17 -11.12 -8.66
CA SER A 27 -14.59 -10.96 -8.37
C SER A 27 -15.10 -9.54 -8.68
N ASN A 28 -14.21 -8.56 -8.73
CA ASN A 28 -14.51 -7.16 -9.06
C ASN A 28 -13.98 -6.74 -10.45
N LYS A 29 -13.61 -7.70 -11.30
CA LYS A 29 -12.95 -7.45 -12.59
C LYS A 29 -13.86 -6.70 -13.58
N ALA A 30 -15.16 -7.00 -13.56
CA ALA A 30 -16.16 -6.33 -14.41
C ALA A 30 -16.34 -4.83 -14.08
N TYR A 31 -16.01 -4.40 -12.85
CA TYR A 31 -16.25 -3.03 -12.38
C TYR A 31 -15.05 -2.09 -12.50
N GLY A 32 -13.82 -2.61 -12.65
CA GLY A 32 -12.65 -1.73 -12.56
C GLY A 32 -11.46 -2.06 -13.42
N LEU A 33 -11.50 -3.07 -14.30
CA LEU A 33 -10.55 -3.19 -15.41
C LEU A 33 -11.22 -2.84 -16.75
N GLU A 34 -12.45 -3.31 -17.01
CA GLU A 34 -13.20 -2.91 -18.23
C GLU A 34 -13.71 -1.47 -18.18
N SER A 35 -14.09 -0.98 -16.99
CA SER A 35 -14.42 0.45 -16.83
C SER A 35 -13.21 1.35 -17.08
N ARG A 36 -11.97 0.85 -17.09
CA ARG A 36 -10.77 1.65 -17.38
C ARG A 36 -10.63 1.96 -18.85
N ASP A 37 -10.92 1.00 -19.73
CA ASP A 37 -10.94 1.24 -21.17
C ASP A 37 -12.00 2.32 -21.51
N ILE A 38 -13.04 2.45 -20.67
CA ILE A 38 -14.07 3.49 -20.78
C ILE A 38 -13.66 4.81 -20.06
N LEU A 39 -12.85 4.73 -18.99
CA LEU A 39 -12.35 5.89 -18.22
C LEU A 39 -11.07 6.50 -18.80
N GLU A 40 -10.35 5.84 -19.71
CA GLU A 40 -9.26 6.46 -20.48
C GLU A 40 -9.76 7.65 -21.32
N GLU A 41 -11.05 7.67 -21.69
CA GLU A 41 -11.71 8.84 -22.30
C GLU A 41 -12.14 9.91 -21.29
N GLN A 42 -12.11 9.61 -19.98
CA GLN A 42 -12.46 10.53 -18.90
C GLN A 42 -11.30 10.66 -17.92
N PHE A 43 -10.19 11.24 -18.38
CA PHE A 43 -9.14 11.70 -17.48
C PHE A 43 -9.76 12.61 -16.42
N ASP A 44 -9.76 12.13 -15.17
CA ASP A 44 -10.05 12.90 -13.98
C ASP A 44 -9.04 14.04 -13.97
N SER A 45 -9.45 15.23 -14.42
CA SER A 45 -8.62 16.42 -14.44
C SER A 45 -7.98 16.53 -13.05
N PHE A 46 -6.65 16.45 -12.96
CA PHE A 46 -5.89 16.45 -11.71
C PHE A 46 -6.55 17.37 -10.66
N ASN A 47 -7.34 16.79 -9.76
CA ASN A 47 -8.08 17.56 -8.78
C ASN A 47 -7.20 17.67 -7.55
N ILE A 48 -6.47 18.78 -7.45
CA ILE A 48 -5.58 19.11 -6.32
C ILE A 48 -6.32 19.03 -4.97
N ASN A 49 -7.65 19.24 -4.96
CA ASN A 49 -8.46 19.22 -3.74
C ASN A 49 -8.92 17.82 -3.34
N LYS A 50 -8.75 16.81 -4.20
CA LYS A 50 -9.08 15.42 -3.86
C LYS A 50 -8.01 14.89 -2.91
N THR A 51 -8.41 14.60 -1.68
CA THR A 51 -7.55 14.02 -0.66
C THR A 51 -7.80 12.53 -0.51
N TYR A 52 -6.76 11.79 -0.16
CA TYR A 52 -6.82 10.36 0.10
C TYR A 52 -6.29 10.07 1.50
N ASP A 53 -6.76 8.98 2.10
CA ASP A 53 -6.23 8.48 3.37
C ASP A 53 -4.87 7.80 3.16
N ILE A 54 -4.75 7.05 2.06
CA ILE A 54 -3.60 6.17 1.80
C ILE A 54 -3.04 6.43 0.40
N PHE A 55 -1.74 6.71 0.34
CA PHE A 55 -0.91 6.49 -0.85
C PHE A 55 -0.40 5.04 -0.81
N LEU A 56 -0.81 4.21 -1.76
CA LEU A 56 -0.43 2.80 -1.78
C LEU A 56 0.81 2.60 -2.67
N SER A 57 2.00 2.65 -2.07
CA SER A 57 3.26 2.38 -2.77
C SER A 57 3.43 0.88 -3.00
N HIS A 58 3.77 0.48 -4.22
CA HIS A 58 3.80 -0.93 -4.62
C HIS A 58 4.70 -1.16 -5.85
N ALA A 59 5.03 -2.43 -6.11
CA ALA A 59 5.79 -2.80 -7.29
C ALA A 59 4.86 -2.87 -8.50
N PHE A 60 5.28 -2.26 -9.62
CA PHE A 60 4.48 -2.20 -10.84
C PHE A 60 4.01 -3.58 -11.35
N LEU A 61 4.84 -4.62 -11.17
CA LEU A 61 4.54 -5.99 -11.60
C LEU A 61 3.34 -6.63 -10.86
N ASP A 62 2.87 -6.03 -9.76
CA ASP A 62 1.82 -6.59 -8.90
C ASP A 62 0.43 -5.95 -9.14
N ALA A 63 0.18 -5.33 -10.30
CA ALA A 63 -1.05 -4.56 -10.55
C ALA A 63 -2.37 -5.29 -10.20
N GLU A 64 -2.54 -6.58 -10.53
CA GLU A 64 -3.75 -7.35 -10.17
C GLU A 64 -3.89 -7.49 -8.64
N VAL A 65 -2.78 -7.80 -7.96
CA VAL A 65 -2.72 -7.97 -6.51
C VAL A 65 -3.04 -6.65 -5.81
N ILE A 66 -2.45 -5.56 -6.30
CA ILE A 66 -2.62 -4.21 -5.75
C ILE A 66 -4.04 -3.69 -5.98
N TYR A 67 -4.68 -4.02 -7.10
CA TYR A 67 -6.10 -3.73 -7.30
C TYR A 67 -6.98 -4.40 -6.24
N GLY A 68 -6.72 -5.67 -5.96
CA GLY A 68 -7.42 -6.41 -4.91
C GLY A 68 -7.20 -5.81 -3.51
N LEU A 69 -5.97 -5.39 -3.22
CA LEU A 69 -5.63 -4.72 -1.97
C LEU A 69 -6.33 -3.35 -1.85
N LYS A 70 -6.37 -2.56 -2.93
CA LYS A 70 -7.10 -1.29 -3.00
C LYS A 70 -8.57 -1.51 -2.62
N ILE A 71 -9.26 -2.45 -3.27
CA ILE A 71 -10.66 -2.77 -2.94
C ILE A 71 -10.81 -3.17 -1.48
N THR A 72 -9.90 -4.00 -0.96
CA THR A 72 -9.95 -4.47 0.43
C THR A 72 -9.85 -3.31 1.43
N LEU A 73 -8.98 -2.34 1.15
CA LEU A 73 -8.84 -1.13 1.96
C LEU A 73 -10.06 -0.19 1.82
N GLU A 74 -10.62 -0.07 0.62
CA GLU A 74 -11.81 0.75 0.36
C GLU A 74 -13.07 0.17 1.01
N GLU A 75 -13.23 -1.15 1.01
CA GLU A 75 -14.28 -1.85 1.77
C GLU A 75 -14.14 -1.64 3.29
N ALA A 76 -12.91 -1.38 3.77
CA ALA A 76 -12.66 -1.00 5.16
C ALA A 76 -12.88 0.50 5.43
N GLY A 77 -13.29 1.28 4.43
CA GLY A 77 -13.68 2.68 4.55
C GLY A 77 -12.57 3.70 4.27
N PHE A 78 -11.42 3.26 3.76
CA PHE A 78 -10.34 4.18 3.38
C PHE A 78 -10.48 4.69 1.95
N THR A 79 -10.08 5.93 1.71
CA THR A 79 -9.82 6.44 0.36
C THR A 79 -8.37 6.13 -0.05
N VAL A 80 -8.18 5.41 -1.14
CA VAL A 80 -6.86 4.87 -1.54
C VAL A 80 -6.45 5.39 -2.92
N TYR A 81 -5.25 5.95 -3.01
CA TYR A 81 -4.61 6.36 -4.25
C TYR A 81 -3.59 5.31 -4.70
N VAL A 82 -3.61 4.98 -5.99
CA VAL A 82 -2.73 4.06 -6.70
C VAL A 82 -2.31 4.70 -8.03
N ASP A 83 -1.04 5.07 -8.17
CA ASP A 83 -0.51 5.84 -9.31
C ASP A 83 -0.99 5.39 -10.71
N TRP A 84 -0.93 4.10 -11.05
CA TRP A 84 -1.39 3.59 -12.35
C TRP A 84 -2.92 3.52 -12.47
N TYR A 85 -3.66 3.49 -11.36
CA TYR A 85 -5.13 3.50 -11.35
C TYR A 85 -5.67 4.91 -11.59
N GLU A 86 -5.14 5.91 -10.89
CA GLU A 86 -5.60 7.29 -11.00
C GLU A 86 -4.89 8.10 -12.09
N ASP A 87 -3.64 7.78 -12.46
CA ASP A 87 -2.82 8.54 -13.40
C ASP A 87 -2.19 7.61 -14.46
N SER A 88 -3.02 6.91 -15.24
CA SER A 88 -2.63 5.91 -16.25
C SER A 88 -1.68 6.42 -17.37
N HIS A 89 -1.54 7.75 -17.49
CA HIS A 89 -0.65 8.42 -18.43
C HIS A 89 0.83 8.48 -17.98
N LEU A 90 1.13 8.08 -16.74
CA LEU A 90 2.51 7.99 -16.26
C LEU A 90 3.17 6.78 -16.95
N GLU A 91 4.19 7.02 -17.79
CA GLU A 91 4.95 5.94 -18.43
C GLU A 91 5.68 5.10 -17.37
N ARG A 92 5.42 3.80 -17.41
CA ARG A 92 5.58 2.88 -16.26
C ARG A 92 6.98 2.27 -16.13
N GLY A 93 7.79 2.37 -17.19
CA GLY A 93 9.14 1.80 -17.27
C GLY A 93 10.25 2.78 -16.89
N GLU A 94 9.98 4.08 -16.94
CA GLU A 94 10.94 5.12 -16.62
C GLU A 94 10.25 6.24 -15.87
N VAL A 95 10.51 6.32 -14.56
CA VAL A 95 10.08 7.49 -13.81
C VAL A 95 10.93 8.67 -14.26
N THR A 96 10.33 9.52 -15.09
CA THR A 96 10.87 10.80 -15.50
C THR A 96 10.73 11.84 -14.38
N LYS A 97 11.41 12.99 -14.55
CA LYS A 97 11.27 14.12 -13.62
C LYS A 97 9.81 14.60 -13.54
N GLU A 98 9.09 14.54 -14.65
CA GLU A 98 7.72 15.00 -14.81
C GLU A 98 6.75 14.11 -14.01
N THR A 99 6.88 12.79 -14.14
CA THR A 99 6.07 11.82 -13.37
C THR A 99 6.37 11.93 -11.87
N ALA A 100 7.63 12.12 -11.49
CA ALA A 100 8.02 12.40 -10.10
C ALA A 100 7.43 13.71 -9.54
N VAL A 101 7.17 14.74 -10.37
CA VAL A 101 6.46 15.95 -9.94
C VAL A 101 5.00 15.65 -9.62
N VAL A 102 4.33 14.86 -10.47
CA VAL A 102 2.92 14.47 -10.25
C VAL A 102 2.79 13.63 -8.98
N ILE A 103 3.62 12.59 -8.84
CA ILE A 103 3.58 11.68 -7.69
C ILE A 103 3.85 12.44 -6.37
N ARG A 104 4.77 13.41 -6.35
CA ARG A 104 4.95 14.28 -5.16
C ARG A 104 3.71 15.07 -4.78
N LYS A 105 3.00 15.64 -5.76
CA LYS A 105 1.74 16.35 -5.48
C LYS A 105 0.66 15.40 -4.96
N ARG A 106 0.61 14.17 -5.48
CA ARG A 106 -0.32 13.13 -5.00
C ARG A 106 -0.02 12.70 -3.57
N MET A 107 1.25 12.50 -3.24
CA MET A 107 1.70 12.24 -1.87
C MET A 107 1.31 13.38 -0.90
N GLN A 108 1.38 14.64 -1.34
CA GLN A 108 0.89 15.78 -0.54
C GLN A 108 -0.62 15.69 -0.24
N SER A 109 -1.40 15.17 -1.18
CA SER A 109 -2.85 14.95 -1.01
C SER A 109 -3.22 13.67 -0.24
N CYS A 110 -2.26 12.81 0.10
CA CYS A 110 -2.49 11.56 0.83
C CYS A 110 -2.08 11.69 2.31
N LYS A 111 -2.88 11.24 3.28
CA LYS A 111 -2.55 11.40 4.71
C LYS A 111 -1.39 10.52 5.16
N THR A 112 -1.30 9.31 4.61
CA THR A 112 -0.32 8.29 4.98
C THR A 112 0.19 7.56 3.74
N LEU A 113 1.34 6.88 3.87
CA LEU A 113 1.82 5.93 2.87
C LEU A 113 1.77 4.51 3.46
N ILE A 114 1.11 3.62 2.72
CA ILE A 114 1.22 2.18 2.97
C ILE A 114 2.17 1.61 1.91
N PHE A 115 3.27 1.06 2.39
CA PHE A 115 4.28 0.42 1.56
C PHE A 115 3.93 -1.07 1.43
N ALA A 116 3.26 -1.42 0.33
CA ALA A 116 2.77 -2.78 0.08
C ALA A 116 3.87 -3.63 -0.54
N ILE A 117 4.29 -4.68 0.18
CA ILE A 117 5.45 -5.48 -0.20
C ILE A 117 5.03 -6.89 -0.60
N THR A 118 5.51 -7.30 -1.77
CA THR A 118 5.49 -8.68 -2.27
C THR A 118 6.93 -9.15 -2.50
N GLN A 119 7.11 -10.37 -3.02
CA GLN A 119 8.41 -10.83 -3.49
C GLN A 119 9.01 -9.97 -4.62
N ASN A 120 8.17 -9.27 -5.40
CA ASN A 120 8.60 -8.43 -6.52
C ASN A 120 9.05 -7.02 -6.10
N SER A 121 8.89 -6.65 -4.82
CA SER A 121 9.17 -5.31 -4.33
C SER A 121 10.66 -5.04 -4.04
N GLY A 122 11.48 -6.07 -3.86
CA GLY A 122 12.85 -5.96 -3.34
C GLY A 122 13.78 -5.04 -4.14
N ASP A 123 13.59 -4.97 -5.46
CA ASP A 123 14.48 -4.22 -6.36
C ASP A 123 13.88 -2.90 -6.87
N SER A 124 12.69 -2.52 -6.39
CA SER A 124 12.01 -1.30 -6.87
C SER A 124 12.64 -0.03 -6.27
N LYS A 125 13.59 0.55 -7.00
CA LYS A 125 14.18 1.86 -6.68
C LYS A 125 13.13 2.96 -6.52
N TRP A 126 12.02 2.84 -7.26
CA TRP A 126 10.95 3.82 -7.23
C TRP A 126 10.18 3.78 -5.91
N MET A 127 9.77 2.59 -5.46
CA MET A 127 9.14 2.44 -4.15
C MET A 127 10.03 2.99 -3.04
N LEU A 128 11.34 2.70 -3.07
CA LEU A 128 12.28 3.24 -2.08
C LEU A 128 12.37 4.77 -2.11
N TRP A 129 12.27 5.37 -3.28
CA TRP A 129 12.21 6.82 -3.42
C TRP A 129 10.90 7.39 -2.87
N GLU A 130 9.76 6.76 -3.14
CA GLU A 130 8.45 7.15 -2.58
C GLU A 130 8.46 7.06 -1.06
N LEU A 131 9.01 5.96 -0.53
CA LEU A 131 9.24 5.74 0.90
C LEU A 131 10.02 6.90 1.51
N GLY A 132 11.24 7.17 1.01
CA GLY A 132 12.09 8.21 1.58
C GLY A 132 11.51 9.63 1.42
N TYR A 133 10.82 9.91 0.31
CA TYR A 133 10.17 11.21 0.13
C TYR A 133 8.99 11.39 1.07
N PHE A 134 8.11 10.38 1.20
CA PHE A 134 6.92 10.49 2.03
C PHE A 134 7.27 10.51 3.52
N ASP A 135 8.26 9.71 3.93
CA ASP A 135 8.82 9.69 5.28
C ASP A 135 9.27 11.10 5.68
N GLY A 136 10.12 11.74 4.86
CA GLY A 136 10.54 13.12 5.09
C GLY A 136 9.43 14.17 4.95
N LEU A 137 8.31 13.85 4.28
CA LEU A 137 7.18 14.78 4.10
C LEU A 137 6.21 14.76 5.28
N LYS A 138 5.87 13.57 5.79
CA LYS A 138 4.78 13.39 6.78
C LYS A 138 5.11 12.47 7.94
N ASP A 139 6.19 11.69 7.87
CA ASP A 139 6.55 10.70 8.92
C ASP A 139 5.36 9.79 9.29
N LYS A 140 4.59 9.41 8.27
CA LYS A 140 3.40 8.55 8.41
C LYS A 140 3.42 7.43 7.38
N VAL A 141 4.37 6.53 7.58
CA VAL A 141 4.57 5.34 6.76
C VAL A 141 4.28 4.08 7.56
N ALA A 142 3.60 3.13 6.94
CA ALA A 142 3.40 1.78 7.48
C ALA A 142 3.65 0.71 6.41
N ILE A 143 4.08 -0.47 6.84
CA ILE A 143 4.44 -1.58 5.96
C ILE A 143 3.31 -2.59 5.91
N LEU A 144 2.88 -2.99 4.71
CA LEU A 144 1.88 -4.04 4.53
C LEU A 144 2.49 -5.18 3.72
N GLY A 145 2.87 -6.25 4.41
CA GLY A 145 3.37 -7.48 3.77
C GLY A 145 2.23 -8.30 3.17
N LEU A 146 2.36 -8.66 1.89
CA LEU A 146 1.49 -9.62 1.21
C LEU A 146 2.25 -10.94 1.06
N ILE A 147 1.73 -11.99 1.68
CA ILE A 147 2.39 -13.31 1.74
C ILE A 147 1.75 -14.30 0.76
N GLU A 148 2.49 -15.33 0.33
CA GLU A 148 1.92 -16.36 -0.55
C GLU A 148 0.97 -17.28 0.23
N ASN A 149 1.45 -17.86 1.33
CA ASN A 149 0.71 -18.84 2.11
C ASN A 149 0.54 -18.38 3.56
N SER A 150 -0.59 -18.75 4.16
CA SER A 150 -0.86 -18.55 5.60
C SER A 150 0.15 -19.33 6.45
N GLY A 151 1.14 -18.63 6.99
CA GLY A 151 2.24 -19.22 7.76
C GLY A 151 3.63 -18.79 7.28
N ASP A 152 3.72 -18.20 6.09
CA ASP A 152 4.95 -17.58 5.63
C ASP A 152 5.27 -16.37 6.50
N SER A 153 6.52 -16.28 6.97
CA SER A 153 7.02 -15.08 7.61
C SER A 153 7.44 -14.09 6.54
N PHE A 154 6.85 -12.90 6.53
CA PHE A 154 7.33 -11.80 5.72
C PHE A 154 8.73 -11.36 6.20
N ARG A 155 9.73 -11.41 5.32
CA ARG A 155 11.06 -10.83 5.56
C ARG A 155 11.27 -9.68 4.59
N GLY A 156 10.98 -8.46 5.07
CA GLY A 156 11.37 -7.24 4.38
C GLY A 156 12.87 -6.99 4.48
N GLN A 157 13.33 -5.90 3.86
CA GLN A 157 14.66 -5.35 4.07
C GLN A 157 14.77 -4.81 5.51
N GLU A 158 15.93 -4.93 6.15
CA GLU A 158 16.12 -4.59 7.57
C GLU A 158 15.72 -3.15 7.91
N PHE A 159 15.93 -2.19 7.00
CA PHE A 159 15.55 -0.79 7.26
C PHE A 159 14.03 -0.57 7.33
N LEU A 160 13.21 -1.51 6.86
CA LEU A 160 11.76 -1.41 6.97
C LEU A 160 11.26 -1.66 8.39
N GLU A 161 12.10 -2.25 9.26
CA GLU A 161 11.81 -2.42 10.68
C GLU A 161 11.72 -1.07 11.44
N LEU A 162 12.06 0.04 10.78
CA LEU A 162 11.86 1.40 11.30
C LEU A 162 10.39 1.81 11.34
N TYR A 163 9.52 1.13 10.59
CA TYR A 163 8.13 1.51 10.40
C TYR A 163 7.19 0.45 10.99
N PRO A 164 5.99 0.85 11.48
CA PRO A 164 4.98 -0.10 11.91
C PRO A 164 4.52 -1.00 10.76
N TYR A 165 4.23 -2.25 11.07
CA TYR A 165 3.54 -3.17 10.18
C TYR A 165 2.03 -3.09 10.36
N VAL A 166 1.33 -3.05 9.22
CA VAL A 166 -0.12 -3.17 9.15
C VAL A 166 -0.50 -4.65 9.20
N GLN A 167 -1.37 -5.00 10.14
CA GLN A 167 -1.99 -6.32 10.28
C GLN A 167 -3.50 -6.21 10.10
N ARG A 168 -4.12 -7.26 9.56
CA ARG A 168 -5.57 -7.28 9.29
C ARG A 168 -6.29 -8.36 10.09
N TYR A 169 -7.27 -7.94 10.88
CA TYR A 169 -8.16 -8.82 11.64
C TYR A 169 -9.59 -8.69 11.09
N GLY A 170 -9.99 -9.59 10.20
CA GLY A 170 -11.28 -9.49 9.50
C GLY A 170 -11.30 -8.28 8.57
N SER A 171 -12.19 -7.32 8.83
CA SER A 171 -12.28 -6.05 8.09
C SER A 171 -11.47 -4.91 8.73
N ILE A 172 -10.83 -5.14 9.87
CA ILE A 172 -10.12 -4.10 10.64
C ILE A 172 -8.62 -4.19 10.35
N PHE A 173 -8.00 -3.02 10.18
CA PHE A 173 -6.55 -2.87 10.04
C PHE A 173 -5.95 -2.20 11.27
N VAL A 174 -4.84 -2.75 11.77
CA VAL A 174 -4.12 -2.24 12.95
C VAL A 174 -2.63 -2.13 12.66
N LEU A 175 -1.97 -1.18 13.30
CA LEU A 175 -0.51 -1.13 13.39
C LEU A 175 -0.04 -2.04 14.52
N ASP A 176 1.17 -2.59 14.41
CA ASP A 176 1.78 -3.41 15.45
C ASP A 176 2.55 -2.61 16.49
N ASP A 177 3.21 -1.52 16.10
CA ASP A 177 3.94 -0.62 17.00
C ASP A 177 3.87 0.86 16.57
N PRO A 178 3.07 1.71 17.25
CA PRO A 178 2.23 1.38 18.39
C PRO A 178 1.06 0.48 17.98
N PHE A 179 0.61 -0.38 18.90
CA PHE A 179 -0.58 -1.19 18.66
C PHE A 179 -1.85 -0.33 18.67
N GLU A 180 -2.38 0.01 17.48
CA GLU A 180 -3.56 0.85 17.34
C GLU A 180 -4.31 0.66 16.02
N LEU A 181 -5.55 1.16 15.93
CA LEU A 181 -6.33 1.13 14.70
C LEU A 181 -5.72 2.04 13.63
N LEU A 182 -5.54 1.52 12.42
CA LEU A 182 -5.03 2.27 11.28
C LEU A 182 -5.89 3.53 11.02
N GLU A 183 -7.21 3.41 11.16
CA GLU A 183 -8.15 4.53 11.01
C GLU A 183 -7.88 5.67 12.00
N LEU A 184 -7.55 5.36 13.25
CA LEU A 184 -7.24 6.38 14.26
C LEU A 184 -5.89 7.03 13.96
N TRP A 185 -4.89 6.23 13.58
CA TRP A 185 -3.56 6.71 13.23
C TRP A 185 -3.58 7.67 12.03
N ILE A 186 -4.36 7.36 10.99
CA ILE A 186 -4.55 8.20 9.80
C ILE A 186 -5.18 9.57 10.15
N LYS A 187 -6.11 9.62 11.11
CA LYS A 187 -6.89 10.82 11.44
C LYS A 187 -6.20 11.85 12.34
N ARG A 188 -5.13 11.46 13.04
CA ARG A 188 -4.35 12.38 13.89
C ARG A 188 -3.62 13.43 13.07
#